data_AF-A0A7C7EIV1-F1
#
_entry.id   AF-A0A7C7EIV1-F1
#
_cell.length_a   1.000
_cell.length_b   1.000
_cell.length_c   1.000
_cell.angle_alpha   90.00
_cell.angle_beta   90.00
_cell.angle_gamma   90.00
#
_symmetry.space_group_name_H-M   'P 1'
#
loop_
_entity.id
_entity.type
_entity.pdbx_description
1 polymer ?
#
loop_
_entity_poly.entity_id
_entity_poly.type
_entity_poly.pdbx_seq_one_letter_code
_entity_poly.pdbx_strand_id
1 'polypeptide(L)'
;KVEFDEYSYQSLYKNIFTCETPGLYTNPKNEALKSLNSGQAQGLLTGGNLTLLTATLGSKYEIDTKDKILFIEEVGEPVYKLDRMLTSLALAGKFDDCAGIILGSFVKCEREKKAYEGGLDLTLEEVVDNTLVKYKKPIIYNFKAGHSFPQPTMALGTLVRIDADKKEVEFLESGTM
;
A
#
# COMPACT_ATOMS: atom_id res chain seq x y z
N LYS A 1 14.33 24.99 13.63
CA LYS A 1 14.15 23.69 14.35
C LYS A 1 13.17 22.90 13.49
N VAL A 2 13.54 21.73 12.98
CA VAL A 2 12.59 20.90 12.22
C VAL A 2 11.58 20.36 13.21
N GLU A 3 10.30 20.68 13.02
CA GLU A 3 9.21 20.18 13.84
C GLU A 3 8.73 18.89 13.18
N PHE A 4 9.02 17.75 13.80
CA PHE A 4 8.52 16.45 13.35
C PHE A 4 7.18 16.19 14.03
N ASP A 5 6.22 15.64 13.29
CA ASP A 5 5.01 15.15 13.92
C ASP A 5 5.33 13.96 14.83
N GLU A 6 4.71 13.94 16.02
CA GLU A 6 5.03 12.95 17.06
C GLU A 6 4.81 11.51 16.59
N TYR A 7 3.76 11.26 15.80
CA TYR A 7 3.43 9.93 15.32
C TYR A 7 4.54 9.35 14.42
N SER A 8 4.95 10.11 13.40
CA SER A 8 5.97 9.66 12.44
C SER A 8 7.32 9.55 13.13
N TYR A 9 7.64 10.47 14.04
CA TYR A 9 8.87 10.41 14.84
C TYR A 9 8.92 9.14 15.68
N GLN A 10 7.88 8.82 16.46
CA GLN A 10 7.86 7.62 17.30
C GLN A 10 7.89 6.34 16.47
N SER A 11 7.16 6.32 15.34
CA SER A 11 7.18 5.19 14.42
C SER A 11 8.58 4.95 13.83
N LEU A 12 9.27 6.01 13.41
CA LEU A 12 10.65 5.96 12.92
C LEU A 12 11.61 5.52 14.03
N TYR A 13 11.48 6.12 15.21
CA TYR A 13 12.36 5.84 16.33
C TYR A 13 12.31 4.37 16.73
N LYS A 14 11.10 3.82 16.84
CA LYS A 14 10.89 2.40 17.14
C LYS A 14 11.52 1.48 16.09
N ASN A 15 11.36 1.81 14.80
CA ASN A 15 11.86 0.97 13.71
C ASN A 15 13.38 1.02 13.51
N ILE A 16 14.07 2.09 13.95
CA ILE A 16 15.51 2.30 13.67
C ILE A 16 16.38 2.21 14.92
N PHE A 17 15.89 2.65 16.08
CA PHE A 17 16.70 2.76 17.29
C PHE A 17 16.32 1.73 18.36
N THR A 18 15.40 0.80 18.05
CA THR A 18 14.97 -0.25 18.98
C THR A 18 14.79 -1.59 18.27
N CYS A 19 15.00 -2.69 18.99
CA CYS A 19 14.63 -4.02 18.49
C CYS A 19 13.17 -4.38 18.82
N GLU A 20 12.33 -3.40 19.19
CA GLU A 20 10.94 -3.65 19.56
C GLU A 20 10.06 -3.85 18.33
N THR A 21 9.33 -4.96 18.30
CA THR A 21 8.30 -5.22 17.29
C THR A 21 7.21 -4.12 17.33
N PRO A 22 6.89 -3.46 16.19
CA PRO A 22 5.85 -2.43 16.16
C PRO A 22 4.49 -2.94 16.63
N GLY A 23 4.13 -4.18 16.28
CA GLY A 23 2.88 -4.83 16.69
C GLY A 23 1.69 -4.37 15.86
N LEU A 24 0.50 -4.35 16.48
CA LEU A 24 -0.74 -3.97 15.82
C LEU A 24 -0.68 -2.51 15.36
N TYR A 25 -0.94 -2.29 14.08
CA TYR A 25 -0.94 -0.97 13.48
C TYR A 25 -2.25 -0.22 13.75
N THR A 26 -2.12 1.06 14.09
CA THR A 26 -3.24 2.00 14.16
C THR A 26 -2.92 3.23 13.32
N ASN A 27 -3.86 3.61 12.45
CA ASN A 27 -3.77 4.86 11.72
C ASN A 27 -3.70 6.05 12.70
N PRO A 28 -3.05 7.16 12.29
CA PRO A 28 -3.13 8.41 13.01
C PRO A 28 -4.57 8.84 13.29
N LYS A 29 -4.80 9.51 14.42
CA LYS A 29 -6.13 9.94 14.90
C LYS A 29 -7.14 8.78 15.03
N ASN A 30 -6.68 7.54 15.09
CA ASN A 30 -7.50 6.32 15.17
C ASN A 30 -8.49 6.17 13.99
N GLU A 31 -8.12 6.65 12.79
CA GLU A 31 -8.93 6.41 11.60
C GLU A 31 -9.06 4.92 11.28
N ALA A 32 -10.26 4.43 11.00
CA ALA A 32 -10.45 3.02 10.75
C ALA A 32 -9.74 2.55 9.47
N LEU A 33 -9.03 1.42 9.57
CA LEU A 33 -8.68 0.61 8.41
C LEU A 33 -9.96 0.04 7.80
N LYS A 34 -9.91 -0.22 6.51
CA LYS A 34 -11.03 -0.79 5.76
C LYS A 34 -10.54 -1.99 4.94
N SER A 35 -11.46 -2.83 4.47
CA SER A 35 -11.16 -4.01 3.67
C SER A 35 -11.98 -4.03 2.39
N LEU A 36 -11.35 -4.42 1.27
CA LEU A 36 -12.01 -4.63 -0.03
C LEU A 36 -12.23 -6.10 -0.35
N ASN A 37 -11.43 -6.99 0.24
CA ASN A 37 -11.60 -8.43 0.13
C ASN A 37 -11.11 -9.12 1.41
N SER A 38 -11.87 -10.11 1.87
CA SER A 38 -11.66 -10.81 3.13
C SER A 38 -10.49 -11.80 3.12
N GLY A 39 -10.18 -12.38 4.28
CA GLY A 39 -9.16 -13.39 4.46
C GLY A 39 -7.95 -12.89 5.25
N GLN A 40 -6.99 -13.78 5.41
CA GLN A 40 -5.78 -13.55 6.19
C GLN A 40 -4.56 -13.93 5.35
N ALA A 41 -3.49 -13.17 5.51
CA ALA A 41 -2.21 -13.45 4.88
C ALA A 41 -1.07 -13.00 5.76
N GLN A 42 0.07 -13.67 5.62
CA GLN A 42 1.32 -13.30 6.28
C GLN A 42 2.46 -13.49 5.30
N GLY A 43 3.40 -12.55 5.28
CA GLY A 43 4.56 -12.60 4.41
C GLY A 43 5.47 -11.42 4.66
N LEU A 44 6.63 -11.41 4.00
CA LEU A 44 7.52 -10.26 4.07
C LEU A 44 6.86 -9.05 3.40
N LEU A 45 7.01 -7.88 4.00
CA LEU A 45 6.54 -6.63 3.42
C LEU A 45 7.40 -6.24 2.22
N THR A 46 6.76 -5.94 1.10
CA THR A 46 7.41 -5.40 -0.10
C THR A 46 6.52 -4.34 -0.73
N GLY A 47 7.03 -3.55 -1.68
CA GLY A 47 6.24 -2.54 -2.39
C GLY A 47 6.73 -1.11 -2.21
N GLY A 48 5.81 -0.16 -2.17
CA GLY A 48 6.07 1.28 -2.08
C GLY A 48 5.27 2.08 -3.11
N ASN A 49 5.93 3.04 -3.74
CA ASN A 49 5.31 3.95 -4.69
C ASN A 49 4.94 3.26 -6.02
N LEU A 50 3.68 3.37 -6.45
CA LEU A 50 3.15 2.68 -7.63
C LEU A 50 3.91 3.01 -8.93
N THR A 51 4.25 4.28 -9.15
CA THR A 51 5.06 4.72 -10.30
C THR A 51 6.43 4.06 -10.30
N LEU A 52 7.11 3.96 -9.15
CA LEU A 52 8.41 3.29 -9.07
C LEU A 52 8.30 1.77 -9.27
N LEU A 53 7.28 1.14 -8.69
CA LEU A 53 7.04 -0.30 -8.88
C LEU A 53 6.81 -0.67 -10.34
N THR A 54 6.09 0.17 -11.07
CA THR A 54 5.84 -0.06 -12.51
C THR A 54 7.05 0.28 -13.38
N ALA A 55 7.84 1.29 -13.01
CA ALA A 55 9.03 1.68 -13.75
C ALA A 55 10.14 0.60 -13.76
N THR A 56 10.15 -0.32 -12.79
CA THR A 56 11.17 -1.38 -12.71
C THR A 56 10.75 -2.70 -13.34
N LEU A 57 9.50 -2.83 -13.83
CA LEU A 57 9.02 -4.04 -14.50
C LEU A 57 9.89 -4.37 -15.74
N GLY A 58 10.23 -5.64 -15.89
CA GLY A 58 11.12 -6.18 -16.93
C GLY A 58 12.62 -5.99 -16.65
N SER A 59 12.99 -5.29 -15.58
CA SER A 59 14.39 -5.05 -15.21
C SER A 59 14.89 -6.05 -14.16
N LYS A 60 16.20 -6.12 -13.93
CA LYS A 60 16.78 -6.89 -12.81
C LYS A 60 16.40 -6.37 -11.42
N TYR A 61 15.76 -5.22 -11.34
CA TYR A 61 15.26 -4.58 -10.12
C TYR A 61 13.73 -4.66 -10.01
N GLU A 62 13.10 -5.45 -10.88
CA GLU A 62 11.67 -5.73 -10.81
C GLU A 62 11.30 -6.28 -9.43
N ILE A 63 10.19 -5.79 -8.89
CA ILE A 63 9.71 -6.22 -7.57
C ILE A 63 9.32 -7.70 -7.58
N ASP A 64 9.85 -8.44 -6.60
CA ASP A 64 9.42 -9.81 -6.31
C ASP A 64 8.32 -9.77 -5.24
N THR A 65 7.10 -10.11 -5.66
CA THR A 65 5.90 -10.10 -4.81
C THR A 65 5.48 -11.49 -4.34
N LYS A 66 6.19 -12.55 -4.76
CA LYS A 66 5.80 -13.93 -4.50
C LYS A 66 5.71 -14.23 -3.01
N ASP A 67 4.54 -14.68 -2.56
CA ASP A 67 4.21 -15.04 -1.18
C ASP A 67 4.42 -13.88 -0.17
N LYS A 68 4.43 -12.62 -0.65
CA LYS A 68 4.68 -11.42 0.17
C LYS A 68 3.43 -10.56 0.35
N ILE A 69 3.49 -9.66 1.33
CA ILE A 69 2.50 -8.59 1.51
C ILE A 69 2.93 -7.39 0.68
N LEU A 70 2.14 -7.06 -0.34
CA LEU A 70 2.41 -5.97 -1.28
C LEU A 70 1.77 -4.66 -0.80
N PHE A 71 2.60 -3.68 -0.44
CA PHE A 71 2.21 -2.33 -0.10
C PHE A 71 2.25 -1.41 -1.33
N ILE A 72 1.20 -0.63 -1.57
CA ILE A 72 1.13 0.30 -2.72
C ILE A 72 0.60 1.65 -2.26
N GLU A 73 1.29 2.73 -2.63
CA GLU A 73 0.87 4.11 -2.41
C GLU A 73 1.20 4.98 -3.64
N GLU A 74 0.60 6.16 -3.75
CA GLU A 74 0.90 7.09 -4.85
C GLU A 74 0.57 8.56 -4.50
N VAL A 75 1.17 9.51 -5.23
CA VAL A 75 0.91 10.94 -5.13
C VAL A 75 0.84 11.63 -6.48
N GLY A 76 -0.14 12.52 -6.64
CA GLY A 76 -0.18 13.51 -7.72
C GLY A 76 -0.45 12.95 -9.12
N GLU A 77 -0.70 11.64 -9.25
CA GLU A 77 -1.00 11.02 -10.53
C GLU A 77 -2.52 10.97 -10.77
N PRO A 78 -3.00 11.36 -11.96
CA PRO A 78 -4.42 11.25 -12.30
C PRO A 78 -4.88 9.78 -12.35
N VAL A 79 -6.16 9.56 -12.04
CA VAL A 79 -6.71 8.21 -11.82
C VAL A 79 -6.51 7.27 -13.03
N TYR A 80 -6.62 7.75 -14.27
CA TYR A 80 -6.37 6.90 -15.45
C TYR A 80 -4.93 6.35 -15.54
N LYS A 81 -3.95 7.06 -14.96
CA LYS A 81 -2.58 6.53 -14.88
C LYS A 81 -2.46 5.47 -13.79
N LEU A 82 -3.17 5.62 -12.67
CA LEU A 82 -3.24 4.60 -11.64
C LEU A 82 -3.82 3.30 -12.22
N ASP A 83 -4.91 3.40 -13.00
CA ASP A 83 -5.50 2.28 -13.71
C ASP A 83 -4.49 1.58 -14.62
N ARG A 84 -3.81 2.35 -15.48
CA ARG A 84 -2.75 1.81 -16.35
C ARG A 84 -1.64 1.13 -15.54
N MET A 85 -1.20 1.72 -14.44
CA MET A 85 -0.10 1.20 -13.62
C MET A 85 -0.48 -0.07 -12.85
N LEU A 86 -1.66 -0.10 -12.23
CA LEU A 86 -2.20 -1.29 -11.59
C LEU A 86 -2.42 -2.40 -12.63
N THR A 87 -2.94 -2.07 -13.82
CA THR A 87 -3.06 -3.01 -14.93
C THR A 87 -1.71 -3.57 -15.37
N SER A 88 -0.65 -2.75 -15.43
CA SER A 88 0.70 -3.24 -15.74
C SER A 88 1.22 -4.23 -14.70
N LEU A 89 1.04 -3.96 -13.40
CA LEU A 89 1.40 -4.90 -12.33
C LEU A 89 0.59 -6.21 -12.42
N ALA A 90 -0.71 -6.10 -12.74
CA ALA A 90 -1.58 -7.25 -12.98
C ALA A 90 -1.07 -8.12 -14.14
N LEU A 91 -0.75 -7.52 -15.29
CA LEU A 91 -0.22 -8.23 -16.45
C LEU A 91 1.16 -8.87 -16.20
N ALA A 92 1.95 -8.28 -15.31
CA ALA A 92 3.22 -8.83 -14.86
C ALA A 92 3.06 -9.91 -13.76
N GLY A 93 1.84 -10.35 -13.43
CA GLY A 93 1.56 -11.42 -12.47
C GLY A 93 1.71 -11.03 -11.00
N LYS A 94 1.94 -9.75 -10.68
CA LYS A 94 2.32 -9.32 -9.32
C LYS A 94 1.25 -9.54 -8.28
N PHE A 95 -0.03 -9.48 -8.69
CA PHE A 95 -1.15 -9.72 -7.79
C PHE A 95 -1.51 -11.21 -7.65
N ASP A 96 -1.23 -12.03 -8.67
CA ASP A 96 -1.34 -13.49 -8.57
C ASP A 96 -0.32 -14.04 -7.57
N ASP A 97 0.92 -13.53 -7.64
CA ASP A 97 2.05 -13.96 -6.83
C ASP A 97 1.95 -13.52 -5.35
N CYS A 98 1.36 -12.36 -5.06
CA CYS A 98 1.30 -11.84 -3.69
C CYS A 98 0.38 -12.65 -2.78
N ALA A 99 0.70 -12.66 -1.47
CA ALA A 99 -0.13 -13.28 -0.45
C ALA A 99 -1.28 -12.34 -0.01
N GLY A 100 -1.04 -11.03 -0.03
CA GLY A 100 -1.99 -10.01 0.42
C GLY A 100 -1.57 -8.59 0.02
N ILE A 101 -2.50 -7.64 0.06
CA ILE A 101 -2.29 -6.27 -0.43
C ILE A 101 -2.65 -5.25 0.65
N ILE A 102 -1.79 -4.25 0.84
CA ILE A 102 -2.06 -3.06 1.65
C ILE A 102 -2.04 -1.83 0.73
N LEU A 103 -3.17 -1.14 0.64
CA LEU A 103 -3.32 0.10 -0.09
C LEU A 103 -3.13 1.29 0.87
N GLY A 104 -2.03 2.00 0.64
CA GLY A 104 -1.62 3.21 1.33
C GLY A 104 -2.45 4.44 0.95
N SER A 105 -1.84 5.60 1.14
CA SER A 105 -2.41 6.89 0.76
C SER A 105 -2.25 7.14 -0.74
N PHE A 106 -3.33 7.51 -1.41
CA PHE A 106 -3.35 8.01 -2.79
C PHE A 106 -3.62 9.52 -2.76
N VAL A 107 -2.57 10.31 -2.60
CA VAL A 107 -2.69 11.74 -2.29
C VAL A 107 -2.77 12.56 -3.58
N LYS A 108 -3.73 13.49 -3.69
CA LYS A 108 -3.92 14.33 -4.90
C LYS A 108 -4.05 13.51 -6.20
N CYS A 109 -4.60 12.30 -6.08
CA CYS A 109 -4.89 11.45 -7.22
C CYS A 109 -6.32 11.70 -7.69
N GLU A 110 -6.48 12.63 -8.62
CA GLU A 110 -7.79 13.15 -9.02
C GLU A 110 -8.24 12.62 -10.39
N ARG A 111 -9.54 12.60 -10.61
CA ARG A 111 -10.14 12.24 -11.91
C ARG A 111 -9.89 13.37 -12.89
N GLU A 112 -9.52 13.06 -14.13
CA GLU A 112 -9.48 14.05 -15.19
C GLU A 112 -10.77 14.04 -16.01
N LYS A 113 -11.20 15.24 -16.43
CA LYS A 113 -12.18 15.39 -17.49
C LYS A 113 -11.50 15.15 -18.84
N LYS A 114 -12.12 14.35 -19.69
CA LYS A 114 -11.67 14.10 -21.06
C LYS A 114 -12.38 15.05 -22.03
N ALA A 115 -11.78 15.21 -23.22
CA ALA A 115 -12.21 16.18 -24.21
C ALA A 115 -13.53 15.82 -24.94
N TYR A 116 -14.09 14.63 -24.68
CA TYR A 116 -15.36 14.18 -25.27
C TYR A 116 -16.52 14.29 -24.27
N GLU A 117 -17.74 14.43 -24.78
CA GLU A 117 -18.94 14.59 -23.96
C GLU A 117 -19.16 13.39 -23.03
N GLY A 118 -19.34 13.66 -21.74
CA GLY A 118 -19.47 12.61 -20.71
C GLY A 118 -18.16 11.90 -20.34
N GLY A 119 -17.03 12.28 -20.93
CA GLY A 119 -15.74 11.67 -20.66
C GLY A 119 -15.18 12.06 -19.28
N LEU A 120 -15.40 11.20 -18.29
CA LEU A 120 -14.81 11.33 -16.96
C LEU A 120 -14.14 10.01 -16.60
N ASP A 121 -12.90 10.08 -16.13
CA ASP A 121 -12.17 8.89 -15.65
C ASP A 121 -12.98 8.15 -14.59
N LEU A 122 -12.74 6.85 -14.41
CA LEU A 122 -13.27 6.11 -13.25
C LEU A 122 -12.85 6.76 -11.93
N THR A 123 -13.56 6.47 -10.84
CA THR A 123 -13.05 6.81 -9.49
C THR A 123 -11.88 5.90 -9.11
N LEU A 124 -11.10 6.31 -8.11
CA LEU A 124 -10.02 5.47 -7.58
C LEU A 124 -10.55 4.13 -7.08
N GLU A 125 -11.68 4.15 -6.37
CA GLU A 125 -12.34 2.96 -5.85
C GLU A 125 -12.75 2.01 -6.99
N GLU A 126 -13.34 2.53 -8.06
CA GLU A 126 -13.72 1.72 -9.24
C GLU A 126 -12.49 1.07 -9.90
N VAL A 127 -11.39 1.82 -10.06
CA VAL A 127 -10.14 1.29 -10.63
C VAL A 127 -9.57 0.17 -9.75
N VAL A 128 -9.50 0.40 -8.44
CA VAL A 128 -8.96 -0.56 -7.48
C VAL A 128 -9.83 -1.81 -7.44
N ASP A 129 -11.15 -1.68 -7.38
CA ASP A 129 -12.08 -2.81 -7.34
C ASP A 129 -12.00 -3.65 -8.62
N ASN A 130 -12.05 -3.00 -9.79
CA ASN A 130 -11.98 -3.67 -11.09
C ASN A 130 -10.66 -4.42 -11.30
N THR A 131 -9.57 -3.90 -10.73
CA THR A 131 -8.25 -4.48 -10.93
C THR A 131 -7.92 -5.54 -9.88
N LEU A 132 -8.14 -5.28 -8.60
CA LEU A 132 -7.56 -6.08 -7.51
C LEU A 132 -8.50 -7.16 -6.96
N VAL A 133 -9.80 -6.88 -6.84
CA VAL A 133 -10.75 -7.78 -6.11
C VAL A 133 -10.84 -9.16 -6.78
N LYS A 134 -10.69 -9.22 -8.10
CA LYS A 134 -10.73 -10.48 -8.88
C LYS A 134 -9.66 -11.51 -8.48
N TYR A 135 -8.55 -11.09 -7.88
CA TYR A 135 -7.47 -11.98 -7.46
C TYR A 135 -7.75 -12.70 -6.13
N LYS A 136 -8.84 -12.33 -5.44
CA LYS A 136 -9.28 -12.97 -4.18
C LYS A 136 -8.21 -13.02 -3.08
N LYS A 137 -7.27 -12.08 -3.10
CA LYS A 137 -6.27 -11.88 -2.03
C LYS A 137 -6.87 -11.02 -0.92
N PRO A 138 -6.47 -11.14 0.35
CA PRO A 138 -6.92 -10.21 1.37
C PRO A 138 -6.39 -8.80 1.09
N ILE A 139 -7.27 -7.79 1.15
CA ILE A 139 -6.92 -6.41 0.81
C ILE A 139 -7.34 -5.47 1.94
N ILE A 140 -6.36 -4.77 2.51
CA ILE A 140 -6.56 -3.64 3.43
C ILE A 140 -6.42 -2.34 2.64
N TYR A 141 -7.28 -1.35 2.93
CA TYR A 141 -7.18 0.00 2.39
C TYR A 141 -7.43 1.06 3.45
N ASN A 142 -7.21 2.33 3.08
CA ASN A 142 -7.15 3.47 4.01
C ASN A 142 -6.03 3.30 5.05
N PHE A 143 -4.92 2.67 4.66
CA PHE A 143 -3.71 2.60 5.46
C PHE A 143 -2.94 3.91 5.30
N LYS A 144 -2.75 4.70 6.36
CA LYS A 144 -2.18 6.05 6.28
C LYS A 144 -0.66 6.03 6.18
N ALA A 145 -0.14 5.48 5.10
CA ALA A 145 1.28 5.52 4.74
C ALA A 145 1.47 5.93 3.28
N GLY A 146 2.55 6.67 3.01
CA GLY A 146 2.80 7.29 1.71
C GLY A 146 2.93 8.81 1.85
N HIS A 147 2.58 9.55 0.81
CA HIS A 147 2.82 11.00 0.74
C HIS A 147 1.85 11.87 1.57
N SER A 148 1.43 11.40 2.74
CA SER A 148 0.59 12.13 3.70
C SER A 148 1.24 12.11 5.09
N PHE A 149 1.27 13.25 5.79
CA PHE A 149 1.66 13.28 7.20
C PHE A 149 0.44 13.40 8.10
N PRO A 150 0.47 12.80 9.30
CA PRO A 150 1.47 11.85 9.82
C PRO A 150 1.49 10.49 9.06
N GLN A 151 2.63 9.79 9.04
CA GLN A 151 2.80 8.47 8.40
C GLN A 151 3.70 7.53 9.22
N PRO A 152 3.48 6.20 9.16
CA PRO A 152 4.34 5.24 9.80
C PRO A 152 5.61 4.99 8.98
N THR A 153 6.64 4.46 9.65
CA THR A 153 7.77 3.85 8.98
C THR A 153 7.40 2.44 8.52
N MET A 154 7.57 2.17 7.23
CA MET A 154 7.33 0.87 6.61
C MET A 154 8.68 0.14 6.41
N ALA A 155 9.04 -0.74 7.35
CA ALA A 155 10.27 -1.53 7.25
C ALA A 155 10.11 -2.66 6.22
N LEU A 156 10.46 -2.40 4.95
CA LEU A 156 10.40 -3.41 3.89
C LEU A 156 11.33 -4.58 4.22
N GLY A 157 10.87 -5.80 3.94
CA GLY A 157 11.56 -7.05 4.25
C GLY A 157 11.25 -7.63 5.63
N THR A 158 10.45 -6.96 6.46
CA THR A 158 9.97 -7.51 7.75
C THR A 158 8.68 -8.31 7.58
N LEU A 159 8.45 -9.26 8.49
CA LEU A 159 7.24 -10.06 8.50
C LEU A 159 6.01 -9.24 8.94
N VAL A 160 4.97 -9.25 8.11
CA VAL A 160 3.69 -8.57 8.37
C VAL A 160 2.55 -9.57 8.22
N ARG A 161 1.57 -9.49 9.12
CA ARG A 161 0.30 -10.20 9.03
C ARG A 161 -0.83 -9.22 8.74
N ILE A 162 -1.71 -9.59 7.82
CA ILE A 162 -2.97 -8.90 7.57
C ILE A 162 -4.14 -9.83 7.92
N ASP A 163 -5.14 -9.28 8.59
CA ASP A 163 -6.45 -9.91 8.81
C ASP A 163 -7.51 -8.96 8.27
N ALA A 164 -7.94 -9.20 7.03
CA ALA A 164 -8.88 -8.33 6.34
C ALA A 164 -10.32 -8.51 6.84
N ASP A 165 -10.63 -9.65 7.47
CA ASP A 165 -11.90 -9.87 8.17
C ASP A 165 -12.04 -8.95 9.38
N LYS A 166 -10.95 -8.79 10.14
CA LYS A 166 -10.88 -7.89 11.31
C LYS A 166 -10.45 -6.47 10.99
N LYS A 167 -9.92 -6.22 9.78
CA LYS A 167 -9.32 -4.96 9.34
C LYS A 167 -8.09 -4.60 10.16
N GLU A 168 -7.23 -5.58 10.37
CA GLU A 168 -6.01 -5.46 11.18
C GLU A 168 -4.77 -5.67 10.30
N VAL A 169 -3.72 -4.92 10.62
CA VAL A 169 -2.36 -5.11 10.11
C VAL A 169 -1.43 -5.18 11.31
N GLU A 170 -0.62 -6.21 11.40
CA GLU A 170 0.34 -6.39 12.48
C GLU A 170 1.75 -6.56 11.91
N PHE A 171 2.68 -5.75 12.40
CA PHE A 171 4.11 -5.92 12.14
C PHE A 171 4.67 -6.88 13.18
N LEU A 172 5.23 -8.01 12.74
CA LEU A 172 5.67 -9.10 13.61
C LEU A 172 7.16 -9.03 13.95
N GLU A 173 7.93 -8.21 13.24
CA GLU A 173 9.37 -8.06 13.40
C GLU A 173 9.75 -6.58 13.50
N SER A 174 10.88 -6.30 14.15
CA SER A 174 11.49 -4.96 14.10
C SER A 174 12.20 -4.74 12.76
N GLY A 175 12.28 -3.48 12.33
CA GLY A 175 13.10 -3.06 11.19
C GLY A 175 14.60 -3.17 11.43
N THR A 176 15.04 -3.37 12.68
CA THR A 176 16.44 -3.57 13.07
C THR A 176 16.62 -4.83 13.89
N MET A 177 17.71 -5.57 13.62
CA MET A 177 18.16 -6.72 14.40
C MET A 177 19.04 -6.30 15.56
#